data_AF-A0A416XTK2-F1
#
_entry.id   AF-A0A416XTK2-F1
#
_cell.length_a   1.000
_cell.length_b   1.000
_cell.length_c   1.000
_cell.angle_alpha   90.00
_cell.angle_beta   90.00
_cell.angle_gamma   90.00
#
_symmetry.space_group_name_H-M   'P 1'
#
loop_
_entity.id
_entity.type
_entity.pdbx_description
1 polymer ?
#
loop_
_entity_poly.entity_id
_entity_poly.type
_entity_poly.pdbx_seq_one_letter_code
_entity_poly.pdbx_strand_id
1 'polypeptide(L)'
;MVNSKNLTIVTISTILFGLLSKWLVGVPYMAWGYFDKLFIASFILWMLYSTMLYLAIKIENENYLKLGFTGVVFGLISACLKMGLDAIIEHFTKFSGNLIVTAFMMEMGILIFGSAIIFVLYVCVAKKKILWNKSMKNCTLGLGGIAGIYFAVIIYYLWQLRHWMEKFADFDIIKEIGEEQGLLNLSTKYAQESTVVGMIVYVLFFIVLWIALKK
;
A
#
# COMPACT_ATOMS: atom_id res chain seq x y z
N MET A 1 27.85 -7.19 -7.67
CA MET A 1 27.45 -6.17 -8.66
C MET A 1 25.94 -6.06 -8.64
N VAL A 2 25.37 -4.88 -8.34
CA VAL A 2 23.91 -4.68 -8.45
C VAL A 2 23.55 -4.94 -9.90
N ASN A 3 22.79 -6.01 -10.20
CA ASN A 3 22.27 -6.13 -11.55
C ASN A 3 21.24 -5.01 -11.74
N SER A 4 21.66 -3.94 -12.42
CA SER A 4 20.91 -2.69 -12.58
C SER A 4 19.52 -2.95 -13.13
N LYS A 5 19.39 -3.92 -14.04
CA LYS A 5 18.13 -4.34 -14.68
C LYS A 5 17.05 -4.75 -13.67
N ASN A 6 17.39 -5.56 -12.65
CA ASN A 6 16.40 -6.01 -11.67
C ASN A 6 15.87 -4.85 -10.81
N LEU A 7 16.77 -3.92 -10.43
CA LEU A 7 16.39 -2.75 -9.65
C LEU A 7 15.50 -1.82 -10.49
N THR A 8 15.84 -1.60 -11.75
CA THR A 8 15.04 -0.81 -12.68
C THR A 8 13.63 -1.38 -12.85
N ILE A 9 13.48 -2.70 -13.04
CA ILE A 9 12.16 -3.35 -13.18
C ILE A 9 11.33 -3.13 -11.93
N VAL A 10 11.90 -3.37 -10.74
CA VAL A 10 11.16 -3.16 -9.48
C VAL A 10 10.76 -1.71 -9.30
N THR A 11 11.70 -0.77 -9.49
CA THR A 11 11.40 0.66 -9.33
C THR A 11 10.30 1.12 -10.28
N ILE A 12 10.37 0.77 -11.57
CA ILE A 12 9.33 1.13 -12.55
C ILE A 12 8.00 0.48 -12.17
N SER A 13 8.01 -0.81 -11.83
CA SER A 13 6.78 -1.54 -11.47
C SER A 13 6.12 -0.98 -10.22
N THR A 14 6.90 -0.60 -9.21
CA THR A 14 6.38 -0.01 -7.97
C THR A 14 5.82 1.39 -8.20
N ILE A 15 6.49 2.23 -9.01
CA ILE A 15 5.96 3.55 -9.37
C ILE A 15 4.66 3.41 -10.17
N LEU A 16 4.66 2.54 -11.18
CA LEU A 16 3.48 2.30 -12.01
C LEU A 16 2.33 1.74 -11.18
N PHE A 17 2.61 0.80 -10.27
CA PHE A 17 1.64 0.27 -9.32
C PHE A 17 1.02 1.39 -8.48
N GLY A 18 1.82 2.29 -7.89
CA GLY A 18 1.30 3.40 -7.10
C GLY A 18 0.44 4.39 -7.90
N LEU A 19 0.92 4.81 -9.07
CA LEU A 19 0.19 5.75 -9.92
C LEU A 19 -1.12 5.15 -10.45
N LEU A 20 -1.10 3.91 -10.96
CA LEU A 20 -2.30 3.22 -11.43
C LEU A 20 -3.25 2.90 -10.28
N SER A 21 -2.74 2.54 -9.10
CA SER A 21 -3.56 2.36 -7.89
C SER A 21 -4.37 3.60 -7.59
N LYS A 22 -3.71 4.76 -7.53
CA LYS A 22 -4.41 6.02 -7.23
C LYS A 22 -5.40 6.40 -8.33
N TRP A 23 -5.01 6.23 -9.59
CA TRP A 23 -5.84 6.68 -10.72
C TRP A 23 -7.06 5.79 -10.98
N LEU A 24 -6.91 4.46 -10.87
CA LEU A 24 -7.97 3.51 -11.21
C LEU A 24 -8.90 3.21 -10.04
N VAL A 25 -8.35 3.13 -8.82
CA VAL A 25 -9.07 2.58 -7.66
C VAL A 25 -8.94 3.43 -6.40
N GLY A 26 -8.16 4.51 -6.42
CA GLY A 26 -7.85 5.35 -5.26
C GLY A 26 -6.93 4.65 -4.27
N VAL A 27 -7.39 3.53 -3.70
CA VAL A 27 -6.63 2.59 -2.87
C VAL A 27 -6.86 1.19 -3.45
N PRO A 28 -5.80 0.41 -3.73
CA PRO A 28 -5.91 -0.91 -4.35
C PRO A 28 -6.37 -1.94 -3.32
N TYR A 29 -7.65 -1.83 -2.97
CA TYR A 29 -8.36 -2.60 -1.97
C TYR A 29 -9.42 -3.49 -2.61
N MET A 30 -9.63 -4.67 -2.01
CA MET A 30 -10.57 -5.69 -2.45
C MET A 30 -11.58 -6.01 -1.34
N ALA A 31 -12.77 -5.40 -1.41
CA ALA A 31 -13.86 -5.69 -0.49
C ALA A 31 -14.40 -7.10 -0.69
N TRP A 32 -14.52 -7.88 0.39
CA TRP A 32 -15.04 -9.24 0.30
C TRP A 32 -16.57 -9.22 0.14
N GLY A 33 -17.08 -9.89 -0.90
CA GLY A 33 -18.51 -9.96 -1.20
C GLY A 33 -19.03 -8.85 -2.12
N TYR A 34 -18.20 -7.86 -2.48
CA TYR A 34 -18.51 -6.83 -3.47
C TYR A 34 -17.55 -6.91 -4.66
N PHE A 35 -17.90 -7.76 -5.63
CA PHE A 35 -17.13 -7.98 -6.87
C PHE A 35 -17.47 -6.92 -7.92
N ASP A 36 -17.13 -5.67 -7.65
CA ASP A 36 -17.35 -4.56 -8.57
C ASP A 36 -16.14 -4.31 -9.49
N LYS A 37 -16.23 -3.28 -10.33
CA LYS A 37 -15.14 -2.91 -11.25
C LYS A 37 -13.86 -2.52 -10.51
N LEU A 38 -13.98 -1.88 -9.34
CA LEU A 38 -12.85 -1.45 -8.52
C LEU A 38 -12.13 -2.66 -7.91
N PHE A 39 -12.89 -3.64 -7.42
CA PHE A 39 -12.38 -4.91 -6.95
C PHE A 39 -11.55 -5.61 -8.02
N ILE A 40 -12.10 -5.78 -9.23
CA ILE A 40 -11.43 -6.47 -10.33
C ILE A 40 -10.15 -5.72 -10.73
N ALA A 41 -10.21 -4.39 -10.79
CA ALA A 41 -9.04 -3.56 -11.09
C ALA A 41 -7.95 -3.71 -10.03
N SER A 42 -8.30 -3.64 -8.73
CA SER A 42 -7.36 -3.87 -7.62
C SER A 42 -6.73 -5.26 -7.67
N PHE A 43 -7.53 -6.29 -7.95
CA PHE A 43 -7.06 -7.66 -8.05
C PHE A 43 -6.03 -7.83 -9.18
N ILE A 44 -6.36 -7.34 -10.37
CA ILE A 44 -5.45 -7.38 -11.53
C ILE A 44 -4.17 -6.61 -11.24
N LEU A 45 -4.29 -5.44 -10.60
CA LEU A 45 -3.13 -4.60 -10.29
C LEU A 45 -2.16 -5.28 -9.33
N TRP A 46 -2.67 -5.91 -8.27
CA TRP A 46 -1.86 -6.70 -7.34
C TRP A 46 -1.25 -7.94 -7.99
N MET A 47 -2.02 -8.64 -8.83
CA MET A 47 -1.54 -9.79 -9.58
C MET A 47 -0.36 -9.40 -10.47
N LEU A 48 -0.51 -8.35 -11.29
CA LEU A 48 0.52 -7.85 -12.18
C LEU A 48 1.76 -7.37 -11.42
N TYR A 49 1.57 -6.60 -10.35
CA TYR A 49 2.66 -6.10 -9.53
C TYR A 49 3.50 -7.24 -8.94
N SER A 50 2.85 -8.21 -8.30
CA SER A 50 3.53 -9.36 -7.70
C SER A 50 4.21 -10.25 -8.74
N THR A 51 3.63 -10.41 -9.93
CA THR A 51 4.28 -11.08 -11.05
C THR A 51 5.55 -10.34 -11.46
N MET A 52 5.52 -9.01 -11.63
CA MET A 52 6.70 -8.24 -12.01
C MET A 52 7.82 -8.31 -10.96
N LEU A 53 7.47 -8.27 -9.67
CA LEU A 53 8.43 -8.47 -8.59
C LEU A 53 9.09 -9.87 -8.64
N TYR A 54 8.31 -10.91 -8.91
CA TYR A 54 8.82 -12.27 -9.08
C TYR A 54 9.79 -12.36 -10.26
N LEU A 55 9.39 -11.82 -11.42
CA LEU A 55 10.21 -11.78 -12.64
C LEU A 55 11.53 -11.06 -12.36
N ALA A 56 11.50 -9.91 -11.69
CA ALA A 56 12.69 -9.13 -11.39
C ALA A 56 13.74 -9.88 -10.56
N ILE A 57 13.36 -10.88 -9.77
CA ILE A 57 14.31 -11.71 -9.01
C ILE A 57 14.88 -12.85 -9.86
N LYS A 58 14.07 -13.45 -10.72
CA LYS A 58 14.39 -14.71 -11.41
C LYS A 58 14.84 -14.53 -12.87
N ILE A 59 14.81 -13.31 -13.42
CA ILE A 59 15.11 -13.01 -14.83
C ILE A 59 16.45 -13.53 -15.37
N GLU A 60 17.43 -13.78 -14.50
CA GLU A 60 18.77 -14.23 -14.91
C GLU A 60 18.96 -15.76 -14.92
N ASN A 61 18.02 -16.53 -14.36
CA ASN A 61 18.24 -17.95 -14.03
C ASN A 61 17.33 -18.95 -14.75
N GLU A 62 16.29 -18.51 -15.47
CA GLU A 62 15.27 -19.42 -16.01
C GLU A 62 14.85 -19.09 -17.45
N ASN A 63 14.31 -20.10 -18.13
CA ASN A 63 13.67 -19.93 -19.45
C ASN A 63 12.46 -18.98 -19.32
N TYR A 64 12.40 -17.97 -20.18
CA TYR A 64 11.42 -16.88 -20.16
C TYR A 64 9.95 -17.37 -20.11
N LEU A 65 9.60 -18.44 -20.83
CA LEU A 65 8.22 -18.97 -20.84
C LEU A 65 7.82 -19.58 -19.49
N LYS A 66 8.68 -20.43 -18.92
CA LYS A 66 8.43 -21.06 -17.61
C LYS A 66 8.45 -20.02 -16.48
N LEU A 67 9.34 -19.04 -16.60
CA LEU A 67 9.45 -17.91 -15.69
C LEU A 67 8.16 -17.06 -15.70
N GLY A 68 7.64 -16.74 -16.89
CA GLY A 68 6.38 -16.02 -17.06
C GLY A 68 5.20 -16.74 -16.40
N PHE A 69 5.03 -18.03 -16.70
CA PHE A 69 3.95 -18.83 -16.11
C PHE A 69 4.04 -18.90 -14.58
N THR A 70 5.23 -19.17 -14.04
CA THR A 70 5.42 -19.27 -12.58
C THR A 70 5.21 -17.91 -11.90
N GLY A 71 5.63 -16.82 -12.53
CA GLY A 71 5.38 -15.46 -12.04
C GLY A 71 3.90 -15.09 -12.03
N VAL A 72 3.15 -15.51 -13.04
CA VAL A 72 1.68 -15.31 -13.11
C VAL A 72 0.98 -16.09 -12.00
N VAL A 73 1.35 -17.35 -11.78
CA VAL A 73 0.80 -18.18 -10.69
C VAL A 73 1.10 -17.54 -9.33
N PHE A 74 2.34 -17.06 -9.12
CA PHE A 74 2.70 -16.34 -7.91
C PHE A 74 1.87 -15.07 -7.71
N GLY A 75 1.69 -14.28 -8.77
CA GLY A 75 0.86 -13.07 -8.76
C GLY A 75 -0.59 -13.37 -8.37
N LEU A 76 -1.17 -14.44 -8.91
CA LEU A 76 -2.53 -14.87 -8.60
C LEU A 76 -2.69 -15.23 -7.12
N ILE A 77 -1.79 -16.06 -6.60
CA ILE A 77 -1.79 -16.46 -5.18
C ILE A 77 -1.64 -15.22 -4.30
N SER A 78 -0.74 -14.31 -4.65
CA SER A 78 -0.52 -13.06 -3.94
C SER A 78 -1.76 -12.17 -3.92
N ALA A 79 -2.45 -11.99 -5.04
CA ALA A 79 -3.69 -11.21 -5.10
C ALA A 79 -4.79 -11.84 -4.23
N CYS A 80 -4.92 -13.18 -4.24
CA CYS A 80 -5.87 -13.88 -3.37
C CYS A 80 -5.55 -13.71 -1.88
N LEU A 81 -4.27 -13.77 -1.49
CA LEU A 81 -3.84 -13.52 -0.11
C LEU A 81 -4.10 -12.06 0.30
N LYS A 82 -3.87 -11.10 -0.61
CA LYS A 82 -4.20 -9.68 -0.36
C LYS A 82 -5.69 -9.48 -0.14
N MET A 83 -6.52 -10.11 -0.94
CA MET A 83 -7.97 -10.09 -0.77
C MET A 83 -8.39 -10.63 0.60
N GLY A 84 -7.78 -11.73 1.06
CA GLY A 84 -8.03 -12.26 2.40
C GLY A 84 -7.62 -11.29 3.52
N LEU A 85 -6.47 -10.62 3.38
CA LEU A 85 -6.03 -9.58 4.32
C LEU A 85 -7.00 -8.39 4.34
N ASP A 86 -7.44 -7.96 3.16
CA ASP A 86 -8.37 -6.85 2.99
C ASP A 86 -9.73 -7.12 3.65
N ALA A 87 -10.22 -8.35 3.56
CA ALA A 87 -11.44 -8.78 4.26
C ALA A 87 -11.31 -8.66 5.79
N ILE A 88 -10.14 -9.01 6.33
CA ILE A 88 -9.85 -8.89 7.77
C ILE A 88 -9.80 -7.41 8.17
N ILE A 89 -9.09 -6.58 7.40
CA ILE A 89 -9.00 -5.14 7.68
C ILE A 89 -10.37 -4.46 7.60
N GLU A 90 -11.19 -4.84 6.62
CA GLU A 90 -12.57 -4.35 6.50
C GLU A 90 -13.41 -4.67 7.74
N HIS A 91 -13.28 -5.89 8.27
CA HIS A 91 -13.97 -6.30 9.48
C HIS A 91 -13.59 -5.42 10.69
N PHE A 92 -12.33 -5.02 10.82
CA PHE A 92 -11.89 -4.14 11.89
C PHE A 92 -12.28 -2.67 11.67
N THR A 93 -12.26 -2.20 10.42
CA THR A 93 -12.52 -0.79 10.09
C THR A 93 -14.00 -0.41 10.13
N LYS A 94 -14.91 -1.37 9.95
CA LYS A 94 -16.36 -1.19 10.16
C LYS A 94 -16.72 -0.66 11.55
N PHE A 95 -15.87 -0.90 12.56
CA PHE A 95 -16.05 -0.38 13.91
C PHE A 95 -15.64 1.09 14.09
N SER A 96 -14.87 1.67 13.16
CA SER A 96 -14.28 2.99 13.36
C SER A 96 -15.20 4.16 13.02
N GLY A 97 -16.19 3.97 12.13
CA GLY A 97 -17.10 5.03 11.64
C GLY A 97 -16.41 6.23 10.94
N ASN A 98 -15.09 6.19 10.74
CA ASN A 98 -14.29 7.31 10.23
C ASN A 98 -13.50 6.89 8.98
N LEU A 99 -13.80 7.54 7.86
CA LEU A 99 -13.19 7.25 6.55
C LEU A 99 -11.66 7.45 6.54
N ILE A 100 -11.12 8.37 7.34
CA ILE A 100 -9.67 8.60 7.45
C ILE A 100 -9.00 7.38 8.09
N VAL A 101 -9.58 6.85 9.17
CA VAL A 101 -9.05 5.68 9.87
C VAL A 101 -9.15 4.44 8.99
N THR A 102 -10.26 4.28 8.28
CA THR A 102 -10.43 3.20 7.30
C THR A 102 -9.37 3.27 6.21
N ALA A 103 -9.19 4.43 5.56
CA ALA A 103 -8.16 4.61 4.54
C ALA A 103 -6.76 4.29 5.07
N PHE A 104 -6.42 4.80 6.25
CA PHE A 104 -5.15 4.53 6.91
C PHE A 104 -4.92 3.04 7.18
N MET A 105 -5.91 2.34 7.74
CA MET A 105 -5.82 0.90 8.01
C MET A 105 -5.59 0.09 6.74
N MET A 106 -6.24 0.45 5.63
CA MET A 106 -6.02 -0.18 4.32
C MET A 106 -4.59 0.02 3.82
N GLU A 107 -4.06 1.24 3.95
CA GLU A 107 -2.70 1.56 3.51
C GLU A 107 -1.64 0.89 4.37
N MET A 108 -1.89 0.74 5.67
CA MET A 108 -1.07 -0.09 6.53
C MET A 108 -1.10 -1.56 6.07
N GLY A 109 -2.26 -2.06 5.65
CA GLY A 109 -2.40 -3.36 5.01
C GLY A 109 -1.54 -3.50 3.75
N ILE A 110 -1.52 -2.48 2.89
CA ILE A 110 -0.67 -2.42 1.69
C ILE A 110 0.81 -2.48 2.09
N LEU A 111 1.24 -1.62 3.02
CA LEU A 111 2.63 -1.57 3.50
C LEU A 111 3.09 -2.91 4.08
N ILE A 112 2.30 -3.51 4.96
CA ILE A 112 2.62 -4.79 5.60
C ILE A 112 2.69 -5.90 4.55
N PHE A 113 1.67 -6.02 3.70
CA PHE A 113 1.58 -7.09 2.72
C PHE A 113 2.63 -6.98 1.61
N GLY A 114 2.82 -5.78 1.05
CA GLY A 114 3.83 -5.53 0.05
C GLY A 114 5.25 -5.78 0.58
N SER A 115 5.51 -5.40 1.84
CA SER A 115 6.78 -5.72 2.50
C SER A 115 6.96 -7.22 2.67
N ALA A 116 5.93 -7.94 3.12
CA ALA A 116 5.96 -9.38 3.28
C ALA A 116 6.26 -10.12 1.96
N ILE A 117 5.63 -9.71 0.85
CA ILE A 117 5.92 -10.25 -0.47
C ILE A 117 7.39 -10.04 -0.82
N ILE A 118 7.90 -8.83 -0.66
CA ILE A 118 9.30 -8.50 -0.95
C ILE A 118 10.25 -9.40 -0.13
N PHE A 119 9.96 -9.60 1.15
CA PHE A 119 10.74 -10.51 2.01
C PHE A 119 10.66 -11.97 1.57
N VAL A 120 9.47 -12.51 1.31
CA VAL A 120 9.28 -13.89 0.85
C VAL A 120 10.00 -14.12 -0.48
N LEU A 121 9.88 -13.17 -1.40
CA LEU A 121 10.57 -13.21 -2.68
C LEU A 121 12.10 -13.20 -2.48
N TYR A 122 12.62 -12.36 -1.59
CA TYR A 122 14.06 -12.29 -1.34
C TYR A 122 14.61 -13.54 -0.65
N VAL A 123 13.95 -14.03 0.40
CA VAL A 123 14.43 -15.16 1.21
C VAL A 123 14.09 -16.49 0.57
N CYS A 124 12.84 -16.73 0.21
CA CYS A 124 12.36 -18.03 -0.24
C CYS A 124 12.64 -18.26 -1.72
N VAL A 125 12.40 -17.24 -2.57
CA VAL A 125 12.54 -17.39 -4.04
C VAL A 125 13.99 -17.16 -4.48
N ALA A 126 14.62 -16.08 -4.01
CA ALA A 126 16.01 -15.81 -4.34
C ALA A 126 17.01 -16.64 -3.51
N LYS A 127 16.53 -17.35 -2.46
CA LYS A 127 17.35 -18.14 -1.53
C LYS A 127 18.50 -17.34 -0.90
N LYS A 128 18.29 -16.03 -0.69
CA LYS A 128 19.32 -15.14 -0.16
C LYS A 128 19.19 -15.01 1.35
N LYS A 129 20.33 -15.01 2.03
CA LYS A 129 20.39 -14.69 3.46
C LYS A 129 20.30 -13.18 3.65
N ILE A 130 19.52 -12.76 4.64
CA ILE A 130 19.46 -11.36 5.07
C ILE A 130 20.70 -11.10 5.91
N LEU A 131 21.60 -10.26 5.41
CA LEU A 131 22.82 -9.87 6.12
C LEU A 131 22.56 -8.53 6.82
N TRP A 132 22.57 -8.54 8.16
CA TRP A 132 22.47 -7.32 8.97
C TRP A 132 23.78 -6.52 8.93
N ASN A 133 24.00 -5.82 7.83
CA ASN A 133 25.13 -4.93 7.65
C ASN A 133 24.79 -3.47 8.05
N LYS A 134 25.81 -2.60 8.11
CA LYS A 134 25.65 -1.17 8.44
C LYS A 134 24.68 -0.45 7.47
N SER A 135 24.66 -0.84 6.19
CA SER A 135 23.76 -0.27 5.19
C SER A 135 22.30 -0.62 5.51
N MET A 136 22.01 -1.86 5.90
CA MET A 136 20.68 -2.32 6.26
C MET A 136 20.17 -1.59 7.51
N LYS A 137 21.03 -1.34 8.50
CA LYS A 137 20.70 -0.52 9.68
C LYS A 137 20.32 0.93 9.32
N ASN A 138 21.01 1.53 8.36
CA ASN A 138 20.67 2.88 7.89
C ASN A 138 19.36 2.88 7.09
N CYS A 139 19.13 1.86 6.27
CA CYS A 139 17.87 1.71 5.53
C CYS A 139 16.68 1.44 6.45
N THR A 140 16.81 0.62 7.50
CA THR A 140 15.72 0.39 8.46
C THR A 140 15.38 1.66 9.23
N LEU A 141 16.37 2.50 9.56
CA LEU A 141 16.13 3.82 10.14
C LEU A 141 15.40 4.75 9.16
N GLY A 142 15.78 4.72 7.87
CA GLY A 142 15.06 5.45 6.82
C GLY A 142 13.62 5.00 6.62
N LEU A 143 13.37 3.69 6.60
CA LEU A 143 12.02 3.10 6.54
C LEU A 143 11.19 3.50 7.77
N GLY A 144 11.78 3.46 8.96
CA GLY A 144 11.16 3.95 10.18
C GLY A 144 10.81 5.44 10.12
N GLY A 145 11.68 6.26 9.53
CA GLY A 145 11.43 7.68 9.30
C GLY A 145 10.25 7.93 8.35
N ILE A 146 10.20 7.20 7.22
CA ILE A 146 9.08 7.29 6.26
C ILE A 146 7.75 6.93 6.94
N ALA A 147 7.73 5.82 7.68
CA ALA A 147 6.53 5.39 8.41
C ALA A 147 6.14 6.38 9.52
N GLY A 148 7.12 6.92 10.25
CA GLY A 148 6.90 7.90 11.32
C GLY A 148 6.33 9.23 10.81
N ILE A 149 6.86 9.75 9.70
CA ILE A 149 6.31 10.95 9.04
C ILE A 149 4.88 10.67 8.59
N TYR A 150 4.62 9.49 8.01
CA TYR A 150 3.29 9.15 7.58
C TYR A 150 2.29 9.13 8.75
N PHE A 151 2.67 8.51 9.86
CA PHE A 151 1.85 8.47 11.06
C PHE A 151 1.56 9.88 11.61
N ALA A 152 2.55 10.77 11.60
CA ALA A 152 2.36 12.17 12.01
C ALA A 152 1.36 12.92 11.12
N VAL A 153 1.42 12.70 9.79
CA VAL A 153 0.47 13.28 8.83
C VAL A 153 -0.96 12.79 9.10
N ILE A 154 -1.13 11.50 9.41
CA ILE A 154 -2.45 10.96 9.75
C ILE A 154 -3.00 11.53 11.06
N ILE A 155 -2.17 11.65 12.09
CA ILE A 155 -2.57 12.32 13.35
C ILE A 155 -2.98 13.76 13.06
N TYR A 156 -2.24 14.47 12.21
CA TYR A 156 -2.56 15.84 11.82
C TYR A 156 -3.94 15.93 11.12
N TYR A 157 -4.25 15.04 10.19
CA TYR A 157 -5.58 15.02 9.55
C TYR A 157 -6.71 14.67 10.53
N LEU A 158 -6.48 13.73 11.45
CA LEU A 158 -7.46 13.42 12.50
C LEU A 158 -7.69 14.60 13.45
N TRP A 159 -6.62 15.32 13.80
CA TRP A 159 -6.71 16.54 14.60
C TRP A 159 -7.45 17.65 13.84
N GLN A 160 -7.15 17.88 12.56
CA GLN A 160 -7.87 18.84 11.74
C GLN A 160 -9.35 18.51 11.63
N LEU A 161 -9.71 17.24 11.38
CA LEU A 161 -11.09 16.80 11.34
C LEU A 161 -11.83 17.18 12.63
N ARG A 162 -11.23 16.86 13.79
CA ARG A 162 -11.80 17.19 15.10
C ARG A 162 -11.92 18.71 15.32
N HIS A 163 -10.86 19.46 15.03
CA HIS A 163 -10.82 20.90 15.21
C HIS A 163 -11.92 21.62 14.39
N TRP A 164 -12.08 21.22 13.12
CA TRP A 164 -13.12 21.79 12.27
C TRP A 164 -14.52 21.38 12.71
N MET A 165 -14.74 20.13 13.11
CA MET A 165 -16.02 19.68 13.67
C MET A 165 -16.41 20.49 14.93
N GLU A 166 -15.48 20.69 15.87
CA GLU A 166 -15.72 21.52 17.06
C GLU A 166 -16.06 22.96 16.70
N LYS A 167 -15.41 23.54 15.70
CA LYS A 167 -15.69 24.89 15.22
C LYS A 167 -17.03 25.01 14.49
N PHE A 168 -17.46 23.96 13.79
CA PHE A 168 -18.74 23.94 13.07
C PHE A 168 -19.93 23.68 14.00
N ALA A 169 -19.73 22.98 15.11
CA ALA A 169 -20.75 22.79 16.15
C ALA A 169 -21.21 24.11 16.80
N ASP A 170 -20.37 25.14 16.75
CA ASP A 170 -20.63 26.47 17.31
C ASP A 170 -21.52 27.37 16.41
N PHE A 171 -21.81 26.94 15.17
CA PHE A 171 -22.63 27.68 14.21
C PHE A 171 -24.04 27.09 14.08
N ASP A 172 -25.08 27.84 14.49
CA ASP A 172 -26.49 27.44 14.41
C ASP A 172 -26.97 27.05 12.99
N ILE A 173 -26.33 27.57 11.94
CA ILE A 173 -26.65 27.30 10.52
C ILE A 173 -26.29 25.85 10.12
N ILE A 174 -25.31 25.23 10.79
CA ILE A 174 -24.86 23.86 10.48
C ILE A 174 -25.69 22.80 11.22
N LYS A 175 -26.37 23.21 12.29
CA LYS A 175 -27.39 22.41 12.97
C LYS A 175 -28.54 22.00 12.03
N GLU A 176 -28.77 22.77 10.96
CA GLU A 176 -29.82 22.57 9.96
C GLU A 176 -29.37 21.73 8.74
N ILE A 177 -28.07 21.76 8.37
CA ILE A 177 -27.46 20.93 7.30
C ILE A 177 -27.17 19.50 7.80
N GLY A 178 -27.03 19.32 9.12
CA GLY A 178 -26.78 18.04 9.79
C GLY A 178 -25.28 17.78 10.01
N GLU A 179 -24.86 17.67 11.28
CA GLU A 179 -23.47 17.39 11.67
C GLU A 179 -22.89 16.15 10.97
N GLU A 180 -23.71 15.14 10.71
CA GLU A 180 -23.31 13.92 9.99
C GLU A 180 -22.85 14.21 8.56
N GLN A 181 -23.53 15.13 7.85
CA GLN A 181 -23.19 15.46 6.47
C GLN A 181 -21.91 16.31 6.38
N GLY A 182 -21.70 17.21 7.36
CA GLY A 182 -20.44 17.94 7.53
C GLY A 182 -19.27 17.01 7.81
N LEU A 183 -19.44 16.07 8.75
CA LEU A 183 -18.44 15.06 9.09
C LEU A 183 -18.09 14.18 7.89
N LEU A 184 -19.10 13.71 7.15
CA LEU A 184 -18.91 12.88 5.96
C LEU A 184 -18.08 13.62 4.90
N ASN A 185 -18.40 14.89 4.62
CA ASN A 185 -17.71 15.68 3.61
C ASN A 185 -16.24 15.96 3.99
N LEU A 186 -15.99 16.38 5.24
CA LEU A 186 -14.64 16.64 5.74
C LEU A 186 -13.80 15.36 5.81
N SER A 187 -14.36 14.27 6.34
CA SER A 187 -13.66 12.99 6.43
C SER A 187 -13.34 12.42 5.04
N THR A 188 -14.26 12.56 4.07
CA THR A 188 -14.01 12.18 2.68
C THR A 188 -12.87 12.99 2.06
N LYS A 189 -12.88 14.33 2.25
CA LYS A 189 -11.80 15.19 1.75
C LYS A 189 -10.44 14.79 2.31
N TYR A 190 -10.32 14.68 3.63
CA TYR A 190 -9.05 14.32 4.26
C TYR A 190 -8.61 12.87 3.95
N ALA A 191 -9.54 11.94 3.75
CA ALA A 191 -9.21 10.59 3.28
C ALA A 191 -8.70 10.60 1.82
N GLN A 192 -9.25 11.44 0.95
CA GLN A 192 -8.73 11.58 -0.42
C GLN A 192 -7.31 12.18 -0.45
N GLU A 193 -7.04 13.17 0.41
CA GLU A 193 -5.71 13.75 0.57
C GLU A 193 -4.74 12.75 1.19
N SER A 194 -5.15 12.04 2.25
CA SER A 194 -4.33 11.01 2.90
C SER A 194 -3.92 9.92 1.92
N THR A 195 -4.81 9.50 1.03
CA THR A 195 -4.52 8.46 0.03
C THR A 195 -3.52 8.86 -1.04
N VAL A 196 -3.35 10.17 -1.32
CA VAL A 196 -2.25 10.66 -2.16
C VAL A 196 -0.92 10.52 -1.40
N VAL A 197 -0.90 10.95 -0.14
CA VAL A 197 0.30 10.86 0.71
C VAL A 197 0.68 9.40 0.94
N GLY A 198 -0.27 8.54 1.28
CA GLY A 198 -0.07 7.10 1.47
C GLY A 198 0.51 6.43 0.23
N MET A 199 0.06 6.83 -0.97
CA MET A 199 0.64 6.38 -2.24
C MET A 199 2.12 6.71 -2.40
N ILE A 200 2.50 7.95 -2.12
CA ILE A 200 3.91 8.35 -2.14
C ILE A 200 4.71 7.54 -1.10
N VAL A 201 4.15 7.37 0.10
CA VAL A 201 4.78 6.67 1.22
C VAL A 201 5.05 5.22 0.88
N TYR A 202 4.05 4.43 0.45
CA TYR A 202 4.28 3.00 0.18
C TYR A 202 5.18 2.78 -1.04
N VAL A 203 5.12 3.65 -2.06
CA VAL A 203 6.03 3.57 -3.22
C VAL A 203 7.48 3.76 -2.79
N LEU A 204 7.76 4.83 -2.04
CA LEU A 204 9.09 5.12 -1.53
C LEU A 204 9.56 4.02 -0.56
N PHE A 205 8.67 3.56 0.32
CA PHE A 205 8.95 2.52 1.28
C PHE A 205 9.38 1.22 0.60
N PHE A 206 8.64 0.74 -0.42
CA PHE A 206 8.96 -0.48 -1.14
C PHE A 206 10.26 -0.39 -1.93
N ILE A 207 10.54 0.75 -2.57
CA ILE A 207 11.79 0.97 -3.30
C ILE A 207 12.98 0.93 -2.33
N VAL A 208 12.89 1.65 -1.20
CA VAL A 208 13.94 1.67 -0.17
C VAL A 208 14.13 0.27 0.44
N LEU A 209 13.04 -0.44 0.74
CA LEU A 209 13.08 -1.79 1.28
C LEU A 209 13.78 -2.75 0.30
N TRP A 210 13.47 -2.68 -0.99
CA TRP A 210 14.10 -3.51 -2.00
C TRP A 210 15.61 -3.22 -2.14
N ILE A 211 16.00 -1.94 -2.13
CA ILE A 211 17.41 -1.53 -2.16
C ILE A 211 18.14 -2.04 -0.92
N ALA A 212 17.51 -1.95 0.25
CA ALA A 212 18.09 -2.40 1.51
C ALA A 212 18.39 -3.89 1.51
N LEU A 213 17.48 -4.72 0.96
CA LEU A 213 17.67 -6.16 0.92
C LEU A 213 18.76 -6.59 -0.07
N LYS A 214 18.98 -5.86 -1.17
CA LYS A 214 20.00 -6.22 -2.17
C LYS A 214 21.43 -5.75 -1.86
N LYS A 215 21.63 -4.86 -0.87
CA LYS A 215 22.94 -4.31 -0.50
C LYS A 215 23.57 -5.05 0.68
#